data_AF-A0A495ZJH1-F1
#
_entry.id   AF-A0A495ZJH1-F1
#
_cell.length_a   1.000
_cell.length_b   1.000
_cell.length_c   1.000
_cell.angle_alpha   90.00
_cell.angle_beta   90.00
_cell.angle_gamma   90.00
#
_symmetry.space_group_name_H-M   'P 1'
#
loop_
_entity.id
_entity.type
_entity.pdbx_description
1 polymer ?
#
loop_
_entity_poly.entity_id
_entity_poly.type
_entity_poly.pdbx_seq_one_letter_code
_entity_poly.pdbx_strand_id
1 'polypeptide(L)'
;MGILTTDQRKQWKTEGYLVFKGVLSPDEVEGLLATVDEMDTEFRKGENVTADSVFDKRNVMEDNDIFVDLMDHPVTFPIVRELIGDFIQLSMSEVIVRPPNPKDQGYLHTDGGQAMRTIRVSRSSSPLQVKIHYFLTDLEHPDSGNFTVVPGS
;
A
#
# COMPACT_ATOMS: atom_id res chain seq x y z
N MET A 1 18.49 19.35 -3.44
CA MET A 1 17.08 19.81 -3.33
C MET A 1 16.25 18.53 -3.28
N GLY A 2 15.46 18.30 -2.23
CA GLY A 2 14.77 17.01 -2.06
C GLY A 2 13.70 16.77 -3.12
N ILE A 3 13.34 15.50 -3.33
CA ILE A 3 12.35 15.00 -4.29
C ILE A 3 10.95 15.49 -3.91
N LEU A 4 10.63 15.49 -2.61
CA LEU A 4 9.36 16.04 -2.15
C LEU A 4 9.34 17.57 -2.25
N THR A 5 8.16 18.15 -2.47
CA THR A 5 7.95 19.60 -2.35
C THR A 5 7.92 20.02 -0.88
N THR A 6 7.97 21.33 -0.62
CA THR A 6 7.81 21.87 0.74
C THR A 6 6.45 21.50 1.34
N ASP A 7 5.38 21.55 0.55
CA ASP A 7 4.03 21.22 1.01
C ASP A 7 3.87 19.74 1.29
N GLN A 8 4.40 18.85 0.43
CA GLN A 8 4.42 17.42 0.70
C GLN A 8 5.22 17.08 1.96
N ARG A 9 6.40 17.69 2.16
CA ARG A 9 7.16 17.50 3.40
C ARG A 9 6.38 17.96 4.64
N LYS A 10 5.61 19.03 4.52
CA LYS A 10 4.74 19.52 5.60
C LYS A 10 3.62 18.52 5.87
N GLN A 11 2.89 18.10 4.83
CA GLN A 11 1.80 17.13 4.93
C GLN A 11 2.27 15.82 5.55
N TRP A 12 3.37 15.23 5.07
CA TRP A 12 3.93 14.02 5.66
C TRP A 12 4.19 14.18 7.16
N LYS A 13 4.79 15.31 7.58
CA LYS A 13 5.11 15.57 9.00
C LYS A 13 3.88 15.80 9.88
N THR A 14 2.79 16.32 9.34
CA THR A 14 1.59 16.67 10.12
C THR A 14 0.48 15.63 10.04
N GLU A 15 0.40 14.91 8.92
CA GLU A 15 -0.70 14.00 8.61
C GLU A 15 -0.27 12.54 8.47
N GLY A 16 1.02 12.27 8.22
CA GLY A 16 1.57 10.91 8.17
C GLY A 16 1.35 10.15 6.87
N TYR A 17 0.82 10.78 5.81
CA TYR A 17 0.63 10.16 4.50
C TYR A 17 0.82 11.15 3.35
N LEU A 18 1.01 10.62 2.15
CA LEU A 18 1.08 11.35 0.88
C LEU A 18 0.30 10.59 -0.18
N VAL A 19 -0.27 11.31 -1.15
CA VAL A 19 -0.98 10.74 -2.30
C VAL A 19 -0.32 11.23 -3.58
N PHE A 20 0.04 10.29 -4.45
CA PHE A 20 0.64 10.56 -5.75
C PHE A 20 -0.24 9.99 -6.85
N LYS A 21 -0.49 10.78 -7.90
CA LYS A 21 -1.27 10.37 -9.07
C LYS A 21 -0.33 10.13 -10.25
N GLY A 22 -0.68 9.18 -11.12
CA GLY A 22 0.11 8.87 -12.33
C GLY A 22 1.50 8.34 -12.01
N VAL A 23 1.64 7.59 -10.91
CA VAL A 23 2.90 6.93 -10.53
C VAL A 23 3.19 5.79 -11.49
N LEU A 24 2.21 4.90 -11.69
CA LEU A 24 2.27 3.80 -12.65
C LEU A 24 1.80 4.30 -14.02
N SER A 25 2.48 3.87 -15.06
CA SER A 25 2.05 4.02 -16.45
C SER A 25 0.84 3.11 -16.77
N PRO A 26 0.09 3.39 -17.85
CA PRO A 26 -1.00 2.53 -18.28
C PRO A 26 -0.56 1.07 -18.50
N ASP A 27 0.61 0.86 -19.10
CA ASP A 27 1.15 -0.47 -19.39
C ASP A 27 1.51 -1.23 -18.09
N GLU A 28 2.08 -0.54 -17.10
CA GLU A 28 2.35 -1.13 -15.78
C GLU A 28 1.05 -1.52 -15.07
N VAL A 29 0.02 -0.66 -15.13
CA VAL A 29 -1.29 -0.96 -14.56
C VAL A 29 -1.92 -2.18 -15.23
N GLU A 30 -1.88 -2.26 -16.56
CA GLU A 30 -2.40 -3.40 -17.33
C GLU A 30 -1.71 -4.71 -16.94
N GLY A 31 -0.37 -4.72 -16.90
CA GLY A 31 0.40 -5.91 -16.52
C GLY A 31 0.14 -6.36 -15.07
N LEU A 32 0.09 -5.41 -14.14
CA LEU A 32 -0.19 -5.68 -12.73
C LEU A 32 -1.60 -6.22 -12.54
N LEU A 33 -2.60 -5.61 -13.19
CA LEU A 33 -3.98 -6.09 -13.15
C LEU A 33 -4.11 -7.50 -13.70
N ALA A 34 -3.55 -7.78 -14.88
CA ALA A 34 -3.61 -9.11 -15.47
C ALA A 34 -3.02 -10.18 -14.53
N THR A 35 -1.87 -9.89 -13.91
CA THR A 35 -1.23 -10.80 -12.96
C THR A 35 -2.10 -11.02 -11.72
N VAL A 36 -2.65 -9.94 -11.15
CA VAL A 36 -3.50 -10.01 -9.95
C VAL A 36 -4.83 -10.73 -10.25
N ASP A 37 -5.42 -10.51 -11.42
CA ASP A 37 -6.66 -11.16 -11.85
C ASP A 37 -6.46 -12.68 -12.07
N GLU A 38 -5.31 -13.09 -12.61
CA GLU A 38 -4.94 -14.51 -12.69
C GLU A 38 -4.80 -15.13 -11.29
N MET A 39 -4.12 -14.43 -10.37
CA MET A 39 -3.97 -14.89 -8.98
C MET A 39 -5.31 -14.99 -8.24
N ASP A 40 -6.21 -14.00 -8.39
CA ASP A 40 -7.55 -14.06 -7.82
C ASP A 40 -8.36 -15.20 -8.46
N THR A 41 -8.29 -15.38 -9.78
CA THR A 41 -8.99 -16.46 -10.50
C THR A 41 -8.60 -17.84 -9.94
N GLU A 42 -7.32 -18.09 -9.69
CA GLU A 42 -6.88 -19.33 -9.04
C GLU A 42 -7.37 -19.43 -7.59
N PHE A 43 -7.31 -18.33 -6.82
CA PHE A 43 -7.87 -18.28 -5.46
C PHE A 43 -9.36 -18.62 -5.44
N ARG A 44 -10.16 -18.15 -6.40
CA ARG A 44 -11.60 -18.44 -6.51
C ARG A 44 -11.94 -19.91 -6.72
N LYS A 45 -10.99 -20.75 -7.11
CA LYS A 45 -11.17 -22.21 -7.23
C LYS A 45 -11.04 -22.93 -5.89
N GLY A 46 -10.63 -22.24 -4.83
CA GLY A 46 -10.42 -22.80 -3.50
C GLY A 46 -11.71 -23.29 -2.83
N GLU A 47 -11.57 -24.28 -1.95
CA GLU A 47 -12.67 -24.75 -1.12
C GLU A 47 -13.10 -23.66 -0.12
N ASN A 48 -14.41 -23.48 0.07
CA ASN A 48 -15.00 -22.46 0.94
C ASN A 48 -14.78 -21.00 0.52
N VAL A 49 -14.34 -20.76 -0.72
CA VAL A 49 -14.26 -19.40 -1.28
C VAL A 49 -15.62 -19.00 -1.85
N THR A 50 -16.11 -17.86 -1.41
CA THR A 50 -17.37 -17.24 -1.86
C THR A 50 -17.10 -16.01 -2.73
N ALA A 51 -18.15 -15.50 -3.39
CA ALA A 51 -18.05 -14.29 -4.22
C ALA A 51 -17.60 -13.04 -3.43
N ASP A 52 -17.89 -12.98 -2.13
CA ASP A 52 -17.51 -11.88 -1.23
C ASP A 52 -16.22 -12.16 -0.43
N SER A 53 -15.55 -13.29 -0.69
CA SER A 53 -14.27 -13.61 -0.03
C SER A 53 -13.16 -12.66 -0.50
N VAL A 54 -12.43 -12.07 0.45
CA VAL A 54 -11.27 -11.22 0.13
C VAL A 54 -10.09 -12.11 -0.26
N PHE A 55 -9.46 -11.82 -1.40
CA PHE A 55 -8.16 -12.37 -1.72
C PHE A 55 -7.11 -11.47 -1.05
N ASP A 56 -6.33 -12.04 -0.14
CA ASP A 56 -5.30 -11.34 0.63
C ASP A 56 -4.08 -12.26 0.71
N LYS A 57 -3.06 -11.97 -0.09
CA LYS A 57 -1.85 -12.79 -0.20
C LYS A 57 -0.63 -11.97 0.15
N ARG A 58 0.16 -12.49 1.09
CA ARG A 58 1.44 -11.92 1.52
C ARG A 58 2.63 -12.59 0.84
N ASN A 59 3.77 -11.91 0.88
CA ASN A 59 5.06 -12.37 0.35
C ASN A 59 5.02 -12.63 -1.16
N VAL A 60 4.28 -11.78 -1.89
CA VAL A 60 4.05 -11.92 -3.34
C VAL A 60 5.28 -11.71 -4.21
N MET A 61 6.44 -11.35 -3.63
CA MET A 61 7.67 -11.13 -4.40
C MET A 61 8.14 -12.41 -5.10
N GLU A 62 7.82 -13.59 -4.56
CA GLU A 62 8.18 -14.87 -5.16
C GLU A 62 7.14 -15.36 -6.19
N ASP A 63 5.98 -14.71 -6.27
CA ASP A 63 4.90 -15.14 -7.14
C ASP A 63 5.11 -14.68 -8.60
N ASN A 64 5.62 -13.47 -8.80
CA ASN A 64 5.87 -12.90 -10.12
C ASN A 64 6.84 -11.71 -10.03
N ASP A 65 7.79 -11.64 -10.96
CA ASP A 65 8.80 -10.57 -11.04
C ASP A 65 8.19 -9.17 -11.21
N ILE A 66 6.96 -9.05 -11.73
CA ILE A 66 6.27 -7.75 -11.85
C ILE A 66 6.09 -7.03 -10.51
N PHE A 67 6.03 -7.77 -9.40
CA PHE A 67 5.97 -7.18 -8.06
C PHE A 67 7.33 -6.72 -7.57
N VAL A 68 8.42 -7.33 -8.04
CA VAL A 68 9.79 -6.95 -7.71
C VAL A 68 10.09 -5.57 -8.27
N ASP A 69 9.63 -5.29 -9.49
CA ASP A 69 9.80 -3.98 -10.15
C ASP A 69 9.12 -2.83 -9.38
N LEU A 70 8.13 -3.11 -8.53
CA LEU A 70 7.49 -2.11 -7.67
C LEU A 70 8.34 -1.69 -6.46
N MET A 71 9.30 -2.53 -6.05
CA MET A 71 10.10 -2.34 -4.84
C MET A 71 11.01 -1.12 -4.95
N ASP A 72 11.67 -0.96 -6.09
CA ASP A 72 12.58 0.14 -6.40
C ASP A 72 12.07 1.03 -7.55
N HIS A 73 10.75 1.04 -7.76
CA HIS A 73 10.08 1.82 -8.80
C HIS A 73 10.59 3.28 -8.83
N PRO A 74 10.97 3.80 -10.02
CA PRO A 74 11.77 5.01 -10.16
C PRO A 74 11.12 6.28 -9.62
N VAL A 75 9.79 6.31 -9.49
CA VAL A 75 9.05 7.45 -8.92
C VAL A 75 8.99 7.38 -7.39
N THR A 76 8.76 6.21 -6.81
CA THR A 76 8.43 6.04 -5.38
C THR A 76 9.65 5.73 -4.54
N PHE A 77 10.59 4.94 -5.05
CA PHE A 77 11.78 4.55 -4.30
C PHE A 77 12.66 5.74 -3.86
N PRO A 78 12.90 6.77 -4.71
CA PRO A 78 13.61 7.96 -4.26
C PRO A 78 12.88 8.67 -3.10
N ILE A 79 11.55 8.66 -3.08
CA ILE A 79 10.74 9.23 -1.98
C ILE A 79 10.95 8.42 -0.70
N VAL A 80 10.93 7.09 -0.77
CA VAL A 80 11.20 6.22 0.38
C VAL A 80 12.57 6.55 0.98
N ARG A 81 13.61 6.66 0.14
CA ARG A 81 14.96 7.02 0.59
C ARG A 81 15.02 8.40 1.26
N GLU A 82 14.28 9.37 0.74
CA GLU A 82 14.18 10.69 1.41
C GLU A 82 13.50 10.60 2.78
N LEU A 83 12.51 9.71 2.95
CA LEU A 83 11.71 9.60 4.17
C LEU A 83 12.38 8.76 5.28
N ILE A 84 12.97 7.61 4.94
CA ILE A 84 13.52 6.64 5.92
C ILE A 84 15.04 6.43 5.81
N GLY A 85 15.70 7.00 4.81
CA GLY A 85 17.15 6.87 4.58
C GLY A 85 17.52 5.69 3.67
N ASP A 86 18.81 5.34 3.63
CA ASP A 86 19.35 4.37 2.65
C ASP A 86 19.42 2.92 3.17
N PHE A 87 19.30 2.71 4.49
CA PHE A 87 19.37 1.38 5.11
C PHE A 87 17.98 0.76 5.20
N ILE A 88 17.47 0.35 4.05
CA ILE A 88 16.10 -0.13 3.87
C ILE A 88 16.10 -1.66 3.72
N GLN A 89 15.10 -2.30 4.31
CA GLN A 89 14.79 -3.72 4.08
C GLN A 89 13.30 -3.84 3.79
N LEU A 90 12.94 -4.66 2.78
CA LEU A 90 11.56 -5.05 2.56
C LEU A 90 11.09 -5.90 3.74
N SER A 91 10.06 -5.43 4.44
CA SER A 91 9.48 -6.15 5.58
C SER A 91 8.28 -7.02 5.21
N MET A 92 7.47 -6.56 4.25
CA MET A 92 6.24 -7.22 3.81
C MET A 92 5.87 -6.76 2.40
N SER A 93 5.36 -7.69 1.60
CA SER A 93 4.62 -7.40 0.37
C SER A 93 3.26 -8.08 0.43
N GLU A 94 2.25 -7.47 -0.17
CA GLU A 94 0.87 -7.92 -0.06
C GLU A 94 0.08 -7.49 -1.31
N VAL A 95 -0.76 -8.40 -1.82
CA VAL A 95 -1.76 -8.13 -2.84
C VAL A 95 -3.12 -8.40 -2.23
N ILE A 96 -4.05 -7.45 -2.39
CA ILE A 96 -5.39 -7.56 -1.86
C ILE A 96 -6.40 -7.26 -2.96
N VAL A 97 -7.34 -8.17 -3.19
CA VAL A 97 -8.55 -7.94 -4.00
C VAL A 97 -9.77 -8.00 -3.10
N ARG A 98 -10.48 -6.87 -3.02
CA ARG A 98 -11.69 -6.70 -2.21
C ARG A 98 -12.93 -6.76 -3.11
N PRO A 99 -13.67 -7.88 -3.15
CA PRO A 99 -14.94 -7.91 -3.85
C PRO A 99 -15.98 -7.03 -3.14
N PRO A 100 -17.04 -6.61 -3.85
CA PRO A 100 -18.14 -5.86 -3.23
C PRO A 100 -18.77 -6.62 -2.05
N ASN A 101 -18.75 -6.02 -0.86
CA ASN A 101 -19.37 -6.60 0.33
C ASN A 101 -20.03 -5.51 1.19
N PRO A 102 -21.35 -5.32 1.13
CA PRO A 102 -22.05 -4.29 1.91
C PRO A 102 -22.09 -4.57 3.41
N LYS A 103 -21.65 -5.75 3.86
CA LYS A 103 -21.57 -6.12 5.28
C LYS A 103 -20.19 -5.82 5.89
N ASP A 104 -19.17 -5.61 5.06
CA ASP A 104 -17.84 -5.23 5.54
C ASP A 104 -17.85 -3.75 5.94
N GLN A 105 -17.51 -3.46 7.20
CA GLN A 105 -17.44 -2.10 7.74
C GLN A 105 -16.00 -1.55 7.77
N GLY A 106 -15.02 -2.38 7.39
CA GLY A 106 -13.61 -2.09 7.61
C GLY A 106 -13.26 -2.00 9.10
N TYR A 107 -11.98 -1.78 9.38
CA TYR A 107 -11.50 -1.53 10.73
C TYR A 107 -10.23 -0.69 10.71
N LEU A 108 -10.08 0.19 11.70
CA LEU A 108 -8.86 0.97 11.88
C LEU A 108 -7.84 0.16 12.69
N HIS A 109 -6.61 0.15 12.21
CA HIS A 109 -5.47 -0.40 12.94
C HIS A 109 -4.19 0.36 12.59
N THR A 110 -3.20 0.26 13.46
CA THR A 110 -1.82 0.67 13.17
C THR A 110 -1.04 -0.50 12.61
N ASP A 111 -0.28 -0.25 11.56
CA ASP A 111 0.75 -1.18 11.10
C ASP A 111 1.82 -1.40 12.20
N GLY A 112 2.44 -2.58 12.23
CA GLY A 112 3.43 -2.95 13.24
C GLY A 112 2.87 -3.43 14.59
N GLY A 113 1.54 -3.55 14.71
CA GLY A 113 0.88 -4.21 15.83
C GLY A 113 0.87 -3.41 17.15
N GLN A 114 0.42 -4.06 18.22
CA GLN A 114 0.19 -3.40 19.52
C GLN A 114 1.46 -2.84 20.15
N ALA A 115 2.62 -3.47 19.94
CA ALA A 115 3.88 -3.02 20.51
C ALA A 115 4.29 -1.65 19.98
N MET A 116 4.16 -1.43 18.67
CA MET A 116 4.49 -0.15 18.03
C MET A 116 3.63 1.01 18.56
N ARG A 117 2.38 0.75 18.97
CA ARG A 117 1.48 1.76 19.58
C ARG A 117 2.00 2.31 20.91
N THR A 118 2.88 1.59 21.58
CA THR A 118 3.44 2.01 22.87
C THR A 118 4.72 2.84 22.72
N ILE A 119 5.27 2.93 21.51
CA ILE A 119 6.46 3.74 21.23
C ILE A 119 6.08 5.22 21.26
N ARG A 120 6.73 5.98 22.15
CA ARG A 120 6.58 7.44 22.23
C ARG A 120 7.57 8.09 21.28
N VAL A 121 7.08 8.57 20.15
CA VAL A 121 7.87 9.34 19.18
C VAL A 121 7.89 10.83 19.53
N SER A 122 8.95 11.52 19.12
CA SER A 122 9.06 12.98 19.18
C SER A 122 8.84 13.57 17.78
N ARG A 123 8.66 14.89 17.68
CA ARG A 123 8.50 15.57 16.38
C ARG A 123 9.70 15.44 15.44
N SER A 124 10.87 15.10 15.96
CA SER A 124 12.09 14.88 15.20
C SER A 124 12.40 13.39 14.97
N SER A 125 11.55 12.48 15.46
CA SER A 125 11.74 11.05 15.20
C SER A 125 11.56 10.76 13.72
N SER A 126 12.48 10.00 13.15
CA SER A 126 12.34 9.48 11.78
C SER A 126 11.36 8.31 11.79
N PRO A 127 10.58 8.11 10.70
CA PRO A 127 9.74 6.93 10.57
C PRO A 127 10.60 5.65 10.60
N LEU A 128 10.13 4.63 11.32
CA LEU A 128 10.78 3.32 11.35
C LEU A 128 10.39 2.46 10.13
N GLN A 129 9.17 2.65 9.63
CA GLN A 129 8.59 1.90 8.54
C GLN A 129 7.75 2.84 7.68
N VAL A 130 7.70 2.59 6.38
CA VAL A 130 6.79 3.21 5.43
C VAL A 130 6.19 2.13 4.56
N LYS A 131 4.94 2.30 4.14
CA LYS A 131 4.26 1.42 3.21
C LYS A 131 3.90 2.23 1.96
N ILE A 132 4.07 1.62 0.79
CA ILE A 132 3.52 2.15 -0.47
C ILE A 132 2.33 1.27 -0.83
N HIS A 133 1.18 1.90 -1.08
CA HIS A 133 0.02 1.24 -1.68
C HIS A 133 -0.12 1.71 -3.12
N TYR A 134 -0.06 0.77 -4.06
CA TYR A 134 -0.41 0.99 -5.45
C TYR A 134 -1.87 0.57 -5.64
N PHE A 135 -2.72 1.51 -6.05
CA PHE A 135 -4.11 1.22 -6.39
C PHE A 135 -4.19 0.87 -7.87
N LEU A 136 -4.66 -0.34 -8.18
CA LEU A 136 -4.77 -0.85 -9.54
C LEU A 136 -6.16 -0.64 -10.14
N THR A 137 -7.17 -0.40 -9.30
CA THR A 137 -8.54 -0.10 -9.72
C THR A 137 -8.97 1.27 -9.21
N ASP A 138 -9.87 1.91 -9.96
CA ASP A 138 -10.38 3.22 -9.60
C ASP A 138 -11.26 3.17 -8.35
N LEU A 139 -11.11 4.19 -7.50
CA LEU A 139 -11.81 4.36 -6.22
C LEU A 139 -12.61 5.66 -6.24
N GLU A 140 -13.54 5.79 -7.19
CA GLU A 140 -14.19 7.07 -7.52
C GLU A 140 -15.30 7.49 -6.55
N HIS A 141 -15.85 6.54 -5.78
CA HIS A 141 -17.02 6.75 -4.96
C HIS A 141 -16.78 6.33 -3.50
N PRO A 142 -17.52 6.92 -2.54
CA PRO A 142 -17.62 6.36 -1.20
C PRO A 142 -18.02 4.88 -1.23
N ASP A 143 -17.65 4.14 -0.18
CA ASP A 143 -18.00 2.73 -0.02
C ASP A 143 -17.51 1.77 -1.14
N SER A 144 -16.43 2.15 -1.83
CA SER A 144 -15.80 1.36 -2.91
C SER A 144 -14.52 0.62 -2.46
N GLY A 145 -14.38 0.36 -1.16
CA GLY A 145 -13.16 -0.25 -0.60
C GLY A 145 -12.00 0.73 -0.39
N ASN A 146 -12.31 2.02 -0.26
CA ASN A 146 -11.33 3.10 -0.17
C ASN A 146 -10.43 2.95 1.06
N PHE A 147 -9.13 3.20 0.87
CA PHE A 147 -8.21 3.30 1.99
C PHE A 147 -8.55 4.52 2.86
N THR A 148 -8.72 4.28 4.16
CA THR A 148 -9.11 5.31 5.14
C THR A 148 -8.01 5.48 6.16
N VAL A 149 -7.61 6.74 6.38
CA VAL A 149 -6.59 7.11 7.36
C VAL A 149 -7.15 8.12 8.35
N VAL A 150 -6.53 8.18 9.54
CA VAL A 150 -6.75 9.26 10.50
C VAL A 150 -5.53 10.18 10.45
N PRO A 151 -5.63 11.38 9.83
CA PRO A 151 -4.47 12.25 9.68
C PRO A 151 -3.82 12.61 11.03
N GLY A 152 -2.52 12.35 11.16
CA GLY A 152 -1.71 12.70 12.35
C GLY A 152 -1.88 11.78 13.56
N SER A 153 -2.51 10.60 13.39
CA SER A 153 -2.70 9.59 14.45
C SER A 153 -1.40 8.94 14.95
#